data_AF-A0A3D0IH35-F1
#
_entry.id   AF-A0A3D0IH35-F1
#
_cell.length_a   1.000
_cell.length_b   1.000
_cell.length_c   1.000
_cell.angle_alpha   90.00
_cell.angle_beta   90.00
_cell.angle_gamma   90.00
#
_symmetry.space_group_name_H-M   'P 1'
#
loop_
_entity.id
_entity.type
_entity.pdbx_description
1 polymer ?
#
loop_
_entity_poly.entity_id
_entity_poly.type
_entity_poly.pdbx_seq_one_letter_code
_entity_poly.pdbx_strand_id
1 'polypeptide(L)'
;PSFVLGGRAMEIVANETMLVKYLKNAVEVDEDKPVLIDKYLVGKEVEVDAICDGKEVFIPGIMELVERTGVHSGDSTSVYPPFSISEKVKETICDYTTRLGLGIGIVGLFNIQFIVAKDDSVYVIEVNPRASRSVPFLSKSTDQNLVTIATKVMLGESLEKQGITRLTPPEKTDRWYVKAPAFSFQKLDGMDAYLSPEMKSTGEAIGYDKSLNRAFFKALQASGIKMKDYGTVIVTLADEDKEEALPLIRRFYELGFNIEATIGTANFLKKHGIRTRVRGKLSEGSTEILDSIRAGYVSYIINTRAILSGVHYEDGVAIRRCAIQNGVTIFTSLDTVKILLDVLEETIPGISTINA
;
A
#
# COMPACT_ATOMS: atom_id res chain seq x y z
N PRO A 1 10.61 12.64 -10.99
CA PRO A 1 11.81 13.51 -10.89
C PRO A 1 13.07 12.67 -10.72
N SER A 2 14.23 13.11 -11.19
CA SER A 2 15.49 12.36 -11.04
C SER A 2 16.18 12.69 -9.69
N PHE A 3 16.86 11.72 -9.08
CA PHE A 3 17.55 11.85 -7.77
C PHE A 3 16.66 12.25 -6.59
N VAL A 4 15.43 11.73 -6.53
CA VAL A 4 14.54 11.90 -5.38
C VAL A 4 14.36 10.60 -4.62
N LEU A 5 14.17 10.72 -3.30
CA LEU A 5 13.73 9.62 -2.45
C LEU A 5 12.27 9.87 -2.04
N GLY A 6 11.50 8.81 -1.84
CA GLY A 6 10.12 8.92 -1.36
C GLY A 6 9.10 9.30 -2.42
N GLY A 7 9.46 9.23 -3.71
CA GLY A 7 8.58 9.63 -4.81
C GLY A 7 8.22 11.12 -4.80
N ARG A 8 9.10 11.97 -4.24
CA ARG A 8 8.85 13.41 -4.12
C ARG A 8 8.46 14.02 -5.46
N ALA A 9 7.32 14.71 -5.48
CA ALA A 9 6.72 15.30 -6.67
C ALA A 9 6.45 14.31 -7.83
N MET A 10 6.25 13.01 -7.56
CA MET A 10 5.71 12.08 -8.54
C MET A 10 4.18 12.20 -8.60
N GLU A 11 3.63 12.28 -9.81
CA GLU A 11 2.20 12.39 -10.04
C GLU A 11 1.76 11.45 -11.18
N ILE A 12 0.62 10.78 -11.00
CA ILE A 12 -0.02 10.02 -12.08
C ILE A 12 -0.83 11.01 -12.92
N VAL A 13 -0.47 11.15 -14.19
CA VAL A 13 -1.16 12.03 -15.15
C VAL A 13 -2.01 11.19 -16.10
N ALA A 14 -3.28 11.54 -16.22
CA ALA A 14 -4.23 10.74 -17.00
C ALA A 14 -4.54 11.32 -18.39
N ASN A 15 -4.25 12.60 -18.59
CA ASN A 15 -4.50 13.29 -19.85
C ASN A 15 -3.49 14.43 -20.07
N GLU A 16 -3.48 14.96 -21.29
CA GLU A 16 -2.58 16.04 -21.71
C GLU A 16 -2.70 17.29 -20.82
N THR A 17 -3.92 17.67 -20.41
CA THR A 17 -4.14 18.84 -19.56
C THR A 17 -3.44 18.71 -18.21
N MET A 18 -3.52 17.51 -17.59
CA MET A 18 -2.81 17.21 -16.35
C MET A 18 -1.30 17.22 -16.55
N LEU A 19 -0.80 16.63 -17.64
CA LEU A 19 0.64 16.62 -17.94
C LEU A 19 1.20 18.03 -18.10
N VAL A 20 0.52 18.90 -18.85
CA VAL A 20 0.91 20.31 -19.01
C VAL A 20 0.92 21.04 -17.67
N LYS A 21 -0.10 20.81 -16.83
CA LYS A 21 -0.17 21.41 -15.48
C LYS A 21 0.97 20.93 -14.59
N TYR A 22 1.24 19.62 -14.57
CA TYR A 22 2.34 19.03 -13.81
C TYR A 22 3.68 19.59 -14.25
N LEU A 23 3.97 19.62 -15.55
CA LEU A 23 5.25 20.13 -16.07
C LEU A 23 5.50 21.60 -15.70
N LYS A 24 4.46 22.45 -15.72
CA LYS A 24 4.59 23.85 -15.27
C LYS A 24 5.01 23.96 -13.80
N ASN A 25 4.51 23.08 -12.94
CA ASN A 25 4.82 23.09 -11.51
C ASN A 25 6.12 22.33 -11.19
N ALA A 26 6.44 21.27 -11.94
CA ALA A 26 7.56 20.38 -11.68
C ALA A 26 8.90 20.97 -12.16
N VAL A 27 8.89 21.77 -13.23
CA VAL A 27 10.10 22.46 -13.72
C VAL A 27 10.61 23.51 -12.73
N GLU A 28 9.74 24.08 -11.87
CA GLU A 28 10.17 24.97 -10.79
C GLU A 28 11.03 24.28 -9.71
N VAL A 29 11.05 22.93 -9.67
CA VAL A 29 11.73 22.16 -8.63
C VAL A 29 13.20 21.88 -8.97
N ASP A 30 13.57 21.67 -10.24
CA ASP A 30 14.96 21.42 -10.68
C ASP A 30 15.10 21.48 -12.23
N GLU A 31 15.57 22.61 -12.78
CA GLU A 31 15.67 22.82 -14.25
C GLU A 31 16.73 21.93 -14.93
N ASP A 32 17.76 21.51 -14.21
CA ASP A 32 18.93 20.82 -14.77
C ASP A 32 18.74 19.29 -14.91
N LYS A 33 17.57 18.76 -14.52
CA LYS A 33 17.32 17.30 -14.50
C LYS A 33 16.15 16.89 -15.39
N PRO A 34 16.29 15.79 -16.15
CA PRO A 34 15.20 15.30 -16.98
C PRO A 34 14.03 14.81 -16.13
N VAL A 35 12.82 15.09 -16.63
CA VAL A 35 11.57 14.51 -16.14
C VAL A 35 11.36 13.19 -16.89
N LEU A 36 11.32 12.08 -16.15
CA LEU A 36 11.00 10.77 -16.70
C LEU A 36 9.48 10.63 -16.87
N ILE A 37 9.08 10.07 -18.00
CA ILE A 37 7.68 9.77 -18.33
C ILE A 37 7.58 8.28 -18.56
N ASP A 38 6.87 7.60 -17.66
CA ASP A 38 6.65 6.16 -17.70
C ASP A 38 5.17 5.84 -17.90
N LYS A 39 4.91 4.73 -18.58
CA LYS A 39 3.56 4.20 -18.72
C LYS A 39 3.11 3.69 -17.34
N TYR A 40 1.97 4.17 -16.86
CA TYR A 40 1.34 3.61 -15.67
C TYR A 40 0.91 2.15 -15.94
N LEU A 41 1.43 1.24 -15.13
CA LEU A 41 1.10 -0.19 -15.16
C LEU A 41 0.37 -0.54 -13.86
N VAL A 42 -0.80 -1.16 -14.01
CA VAL A 42 -1.56 -1.64 -12.86
C VAL A 42 -1.09 -3.07 -12.55
N GLY A 43 -0.56 -3.27 -11.35
CA GLY A 43 -0.14 -4.58 -10.87
C GLY A 43 0.11 -4.58 -9.36
N LYS A 44 0.54 -5.73 -8.86
CA LYS A 44 1.04 -5.86 -7.48
C LYS A 44 2.46 -5.34 -7.43
N GLU A 45 2.79 -4.54 -6.42
CA GLU A 45 4.18 -4.18 -6.18
C GLU A 45 4.89 -5.25 -5.35
N VAL A 46 6.13 -5.53 -5.71
CA VAL A 46 6.98 -6.49 -5.02
C VAL A 46 8.35 -5.84 -4.79
N GLU A 47 8.90 -6.02 -3.61
CA GLU A 47 10.22 -5.51 -3.25
C GLU A 47 11.17 -6.65 -2.88
N VAL A 48 12.43 -6.48 -3.27
CA VAL A 48 13.52 -7.37 -2.90
C VAL A 48 14.69 -6.56 -2.37
N ASP A 49 15.16 -6.90 -1.16
CA ASP A 49 16.47 -6.46 -0.67
C ASP A 49 17.46 -7.61 -0.84
N ALA A 50 18.58 -7.34 -1.51
CA ALA A 50 19.60 -8.32 -1.83
C ALA A 50 21.01 -7.78 -1.55
N ILE A 51 21.98 -8.69 -1.48
CA ILE A 51 23.39 -8.37 -1.23
C ILE A 51 24.21 -8.95 -2.36
N CYS A 52 24.99 -8.12 -3.05
CA CYS A 52 25.91 -8.56 -4.10
C CYS A 52 27.35 -8.41 -3.60
N ASP A 53 28.22 -9.40 -3.79
CA ASP A 53 29.66 -9.29 -3.50
C ASP A 53 30.54 -9.07 -4.74
N GLY A 54 29.90 -8.71 -5.86
CA GLY A 54 30.52 -8.54 -7.16
C GLY A 54 30.64 -9.84 -7.96
N LYS A 55 30.32 -11.00 -7.37
CA LYS A 55 30.32 -12.31 -8.05
C LYS A 55 29.01 -13.06 -7.88
N GLU A 56 28.47 -13.04 -6.67
CA GLU A 56 27.23 -13.71 -6.30
C GLU A 56 26.25 -12.72 -5.67
N VAL A 57 24.96 -13.05 -5.76
CA VAL A 57 23.87 -12.25 -5.21
C VAL A 57 23.09 -13.10 -4.23
N PHE A 58 23.06 -12.69 -2.96
CA PHE A 58 22.23 -13.28 -1.91
C PHE A 58 20.88 -12.57 -1.83
N ILE A 59 19.81 -13.34 -1.97
CA ILE A 59 18.41 -12.91 -1.94
C ILE A 59 17.71 -13.56 -0.74
N PRO A 60 17.71 -12.93 0.44
CA PRO A 60 17.15 -13.51 1.68
C PRO A 60 15.63 -13.73 1.63
N GLY A 61 14.91 -12.98 0.78
CA GLY A 61 13.47 -13.09 0.66
C GLY A 61 12.86 -12.05 -0.27
N ILE A 62 11.62 -12.32 -0.68
CA ILE A 62 10.80 -11.44 -1.51
C ILE A 62 9.66 -10.91 -0.64
N MET A 63 9.34 -9.62 -0.74
CA MET A 63 8.24 -8.99 0.00
C MET A 63 7.15 -8.54 -0.96
N GLU A 64 5.91 -8.90 -0.67
CA GLU A 64 4.74 -8.51 -1.48
C GLU A 64 4.00 -7.35 -0.81
N LEU A 65 3.61 -6.35 -1.58
CA LEU A 65 2.83 -5.21 -1.09
C LEU A 65 1.33 -5.49 -1.22
N VAL A 66 0.55 -5.02 -0.25
CA VAL A 66 -0.92 -5.10 -0.28
C VAL A 66 -1.48 -4.14 -1.31
N GLU A 67 -1.12 -2.86 -1.20
CA GLU A 67 -1.56 -1.81 -2.11
C GLU A 67 -0.92 -1.99 -3.50
N ARG A 68 -1.74 -1.89 -4.55
CA ARG A 68 -1.29 -1.94 -5.94
C ARG A 68 -0.43 -0.74 -6.34
N THR A 69 0.19 -0.84 -7.51
CA THR A 69 1.01 0.22 -8.10
C THR A 69 0.31 1.57 -8.12
N GLY A 70 1.03 2.61 -7.69
CA GLY A 70 0.53 3.98 -7.58
C GLY A 70 0.34 4.46 -6.14
N VAL A 71 0.44 3.55 -5.16
CA VAL A 71 0.74 3.88 -3.78
C VAL A 71 2.23 3.67 -3.54
N HIS A 72 2.91 4.70 -3.02
CA HIS A 72 4.32 4.61 -2.75
C HIS A 72 4.63 3.48 -1.76
N SER A 73 5.63 2.65 -2.06
CA SER A 73 5.95 1.46 -1.28
C SER A 73 6.24 1.70 0.22
N GLY A 74 6.67 2.91 0.58
CA GLY A 74 6.85 3.33 1.97
C GLY A 74 5.56 3.49 2.75
N ASP A 75 4.45 3.78 2.06
CA ASP A 75 3.10 3.90 2.60
C ASP A 75 2.25 2.65 2.34
N SER A 76 2.84 1.60 1.76
CA SER A 76 2.18 0.33 1.53
C SER A 76 2.46 -0.64 2.67
N THR A 77 1.47 -1.49 2.95
CA THR A 77 1.64 -2.63 3.84
C THR A 77 2.42 -3.71 3.11
N SER A 78 3.50 -4.20 3.71
CA SER A 78 4.42 -5.18 3.12
C SER A 78 4.32 -6.52 3.86
N VAL A 79 4.35 -7.62 3.13
CA VAL A 79 4.16 -8.98 3.66
C VAL A 79 5.34 -9.87 3.27
N TYR A 80 5.83 -10.63 4.24
CA TYR A 80 6.80 -11.71 4.04
C TYR A 80 6.31 -13.00 4.73
N PRO A 81 6.39 -14.18 4.08
CA PRO A 81 6.68 -14.36 2.67
C PRO A 81 5.57 -13.80 1.75
N PRO A 82 5.75 -13.73 0.42
CA PRO A 82 4.70 -13.33 -0.51
C PRO A 82 3.48 -14.26 -0.38
N PHE A 83 2.27 -13.69 -0.42
CA PHE A 83 1.04 -14.41 -0.13
C PHE A 83 0.20 -14.73 -1.36
N SER A 84 0.47 -14.12 -2.52
CA SER A 84 -0.37 -14.31 -3.70
C SER A 84 0.32 -14.33 -5.07
N ILE A 85 1.63 -14.10 -5.14
CA ILE A 85 2.39 -14.26 -6.39
C ILE A 85 2.77 -15.72 -6.67
N SER A 86 2.83 -16.10 -7.95
CA SER A 86 3.17 -17.47 -8.37
C SER A 86 4.65 -17.78 -8.22
N GLU A 87 5.01 -19.07 -8.16
CA GLU A 87 6.41 -19.49 -8.08
C GLU A 87 7.22 -19.04 -9.31
N LYS A 88 6.59 -19.06 -10.50
CA LYS A 88 7.18 -18.53 -11.74
C LYS A 88 7.58 -17.06 -11.61
N VAL A 89 6.74 -16.24 -10.97
CA VAL A 89 7.03 -14.83 -10.71
C VAL A 89 8.22 -14.71 -9.75
N LYS A 90 8.26 -15.51 -8.68
CA LYS A 90 9.39 -15.52 -7.72
C LYS A 90 10.71 -15.89 -8.40
N GLU A 91 10.72 -16.92 -9.23
CA GLU A 91 11.89 -17.33 -10.02
C GLU A 91 12.36 -16.20 -10.95
N THR A 92 11.43 -15.55 -11.64
CA THR A 92 11.72 -14.42 -12.54
C THR A 92 12.32 -13.24 -11.78
N ILE A 93 11.76 -12.91 -10.61
CA ILE A 93 12.27 -11.85 -9.73
C ILE A 93 13.69 -12.17 -9.24
N CYS A 94 13.97 -13.44 -8.87
CA CYS A 94 15.30 -13.88 -8.47
C CYS A 94 16.32 -13.78 -9.63
N ASP A 95 15.94 -14.18 -10.85
CA ASP A 95 16.77 -14.01 -12.05
C ASP A 95 17.11 -12.55 -12.29
N TYR A 96 16.09 -11.68 -12.33
CA TYR A 96 16.26 -10.25 -12.59
C TYR A 96 17.12 -9.60 -11.51
N THR A 97 16.89 -9.94 -10.24
CA THR A 97 17.67 -9.42 -9.11
C THR A 97 19.14 -9.80 -9.22
N THR A 98 19.45 -11.05 -9.57
CA THR A 98 20.82 -11.54 -9.74
C THR A 98 21.51 -10.82 -10.91
N ARG A 99 20.84 -10.75 -12.06
CA ARG A 99 21.38 -10.11 -13.27
C ARG A 99 21.62 -8.62 -13.09
N LEU A 100 20.72 -7.92 -12.41
CA LEU A 100 20.85 -6.49 -12.12
C LEU A 100 21.97 -6.22 -11.11
N GLY A 101 22.05 -7.00 -10.03
CA GLY A 101 23.11 -6.88 -9.02
C GLY A 101 24.50 -6.98 -9.64
N LEU A 102 24.72 -8.02 -10.46
CA LEU A 102 25.99 -8.25 -11.15
C LEU A 102 26.23 -7.25 -12.30
N GLY A 103 25.21 -6.99 -13.12
CA GLY A 103 25.33 -6.13 -14.30
C GLY A 103 25.61 -4.66 -13.97
N ILE A 104 25.11 -4.17 -12.84
CA ILE A 104 25.40 -2.81 -12.34
C ILE A 104 26.76 -2.77 -11.64
N GLY A 105 27.31 -3.92 -11.22
CA GLY A 105 28.57 -4.00 -10.46
C GLY A 105 28.40 -3.62 -8.99
N ILE A 106 27.26 -3.99 -8.39
CA ILE A 106 26.96 -3.66 -6.99
C ILE A 106 27.85 -4.47 -6.06
N VAL A 107 28.38 -3.82 -5.01
CA VAL A 107 29.05 -4.47 -3.88
C VAL A 107 28.42 -3.96 -2.59
N GLY A 108 27.71 -4.83 -1.87
CA GLY A 108 26.92 -4.49 -0.68
C GLY A 108 25.41 -4.65 -0.91
N LEU A 109 24.61 -3.91 -0.13
CA LEU A 109 23.14 -3.95 -0.18
C LEU A 109 22.60 -3.19 -1.38
N PHE A 110 21.55 -3.75 -1.98
CA PHE A 110 20.71 -3.06 -2.93
C PHE A 110 19.26 -3.52 -2.82
N ASN A 111 18.38 -2.71 -3.36
CA ASN A 111 16.95 -2.95 -3.38
C ASN A 111 16.41 -2.83 -4.80
N ILE A 112 15.44 -3.66 -5.15
CA ILE A 112 14.73 -3.57 -6.42
C ILE A 112 13.23 -3.59 -6.15
N GLN A 113 12.53 -2.72 -6.87
CA GLN A 113 11.08 -2.66 -6.88
C GLN A 113 10.55 -3.18 -8.21
N PHE A 114 9.53 -4.03 -8.16
CA PHE A 114 8.92 -4.66 -9.32
C PHE A 114 7.41 -4.43 -9.34
N ILE A 115 6.83 -4.49 -10.54
CA ILE A 115 5.39 -4.63 -10.77
C ILE A 115 5.14 -6.01 -11.34
N VAL A 116 4.21 -6.74 -10.73
CA VAL A 116 3.69 -8.01 -11.22
C VAL A 116 2.29 -7.75 -11.80
N ALA A 117 2.18 -7.84 -13.11
CA ALA A 117 0.90 -7.69 -13.82
C ALA A 117 0.01 -8.94 -13.65
N LYS A 118 -1.27 -8.82 -14.05
CA LYS A 118 -2.27 -9.88 -13.88
C LYS A 118 -1.96 -11.18 -14.64
N ASP A 119 -1.14 -11.09 -15.68
CA ASP A 119 -0.69 -12.20 -16.53
C ASP A 119 0.66 -12.78 -16.07
N ASP A 120 1.08 -12.47 -14.83
CA ASP A 120 2.37 -12.83 -14.24
C ASP A 120 3.60 -12.23 -14.95
N SER A 121 3.41 -11.19 -15.79
CA SER A 121 4.52 -10.42 -16.36
C SER A 121 5.20 -9.55 -15.28
N VAL A 122 6.53 -9.61 -15.20
CA VAL A 122 7.35 -8.88 -14.21
C VAL A 122 8.03 -7.69 -14.86
N TYR A 123 7.83 -6.50 -14.31
CA TYR A 123 8.45 -5.25 -14.75
C TYR A 123 9.31 -4.67 -13.62
N VAL A 124 10.49 -4.15 -13.96
CA VAL A 124 11.36 -3.43 -13.01
C VAL A 124 10.91 -1.98 -12.96
N ILE A 125 10.68 -1.45 -11.75
CA ILE A 125 10.42 -0.02 -11.53
C ILE A 125 11.77 0.71 -11.40
N GLU A 126 12.51 0.37 -10.35
CA GLU A 126 13.80 1.00 -10.04
C GLU A 126 14.73 0.06 -9.30
N VAL A 127 16.03 0.35 -9.40
CA VAL A 127 17.10 -0.29 -8.62
C VAL A 127 17.74 0.78 -7.74
N ASN A 128 17.76 0.51 -6.44
CA ASN A 128 18.40 1.34 -5.44
C ASN A 128 19.70 0.65 -5.00
N PRO A 129 20.89 1.07 -5.47
CA PRO A 129 22.19 0.46 -5.13
C PRO A 129 22.66 0.87 -3.72
N ARG A 130 21.79 0.68 -2.73
CA ARG A 130 21.98 1.03 -1.31
C ARG A 130 20.99 0.24 -0.45
N ALA A 131 21.17 0.31 0.87
CA ALA A 131 20.16 -0.17 1.81
C ALA A 131 18.83 0.57 1.61
N SER A 132 17.72 -0.18 1.61
CA SER A 132 16.36 0.33 1.66
C SER A 132 15.87 0.48 3.10
N ARG A 133 14.66 1.05 3.24
CA ARG A 133 13.96 1.12 4.53
C ARG A 133 13.41 -0.25 4.97
N SER A 134 13.26 -1.22 4.06
CA SER A 134 12.72 -2.55 4.33
C SER A 134 13.77 -3.54 4.87
N VAL A 135 15.07 -3.22 4.76
CA VAL A 135 16.17 -4.05 5.27
C VAL A 135 15.99 -4.49 6.73
N PRO A 136 15.62 -3.61 7.69
CA PRO A 136 15.39 -4.03 9.08
C PRO A 136 14.22 -5.02 9.22
N PHE A 137 13.11 -4.79 8.49
CA PHE A 137 11.96 -5.69 8.48
C PHE A 137 12.37 -7.06 7.91
N LEU A 138 13.00 -7.11 6.74
CA LEU A 138 13.40 -8.37 6.13
C LEU A 138 14.45 -9.11 6.97
N SER A 139 15.37 -8.38 7.61
CA SER A 139 16.36 -8.97 8.53
C SER A 139 15.69 -9.68 9.71
N LYS A 140 14.62 -9.09 10.28
CA LYS A 140 13.85 -9.69 11.36
C LYS A 140 12.99 -10.85 10.89
N SER A 141 12.38 -10.74 9.72
CA SER A 141 11.51 -11.79 9.16
C SER A 141 12.28 -13.03 8.70
N THR A 142 13.54 -12.87 8.29
CA THR A 142 14.41 -13.95 7.79
C THR A 142 15.41 -14.48 8.83
N ASP A 143 15.51 -13.83 10.00
CA ASP A 143 16.59 -14.01 10.99
C ASP A 143 18.02 -13.90 10.39
N GLN A 144 18.19 -13.04 9.38
CA GLN A 144 19.48 -12.77 8.74
C GLN A 144 19.87 -11.32 9.02
N ASN A 145 21.06 -11.07 9.57
CA ASN A 145 21.53 -9.70 9.77
C ASN A 145 22.11 -9.14 8.46
N LEU A 146 21.22 -8.64 7.60
CA LEU A 146 21.58 -8.19 6.25
C LEU A 146 22.60 -7.05 6.27
N VAL A 147 22.52 -6.15 7.25
CA VAL A 147 23.47 -5.03 7.41
C VAL A 147 24.87 -5.55 7.72
N THR A 148 25.00 -6.51 8.64
CA THR A 148 26.30 -7.12 8.97
C THR A 148 26.87 -7.88 7.77
N ILE A 149 26.05 -8.66 7.07
CA ILE A 149 26.48 -9.43 5.89
C ILE A 149 27.03 -8.47 4.81
N ALA A 150 26.27 -7.43 4.49
CA ALA A 150 26.66 -6.47 3.47
C ALA A 150 27.88 -5.64 3.86
N THR A 151 28.02 -5.29 5.14
CA THR A 151 29.20 -4.58 5.65
C THR A 151 30.47 -5.41 5.44
N LYS A 152 30.42 -6.69 5.77
CA LYS A 152 31.53 -7.62 5.54
C LYS A 152 31.86 -7.77 4.04
N VAL A 153 30.85 -7.85 3.19
CA VAL A 153 31.03 -7.83 1.73
C VAL A 153 31.76 -6.57 1.27
N MET A 154 31.33 -5.40 1.73
CA MET A 154 31.98 -4.12 1.40
C MET A 154 33.42 -4.01 1.94
N LEU A 155 33.76 -4.76 3.00
CA LEU A 155 35.11 -4.88 3.56
C LEU A 155 35.96 -5.96 2.87
N GLY A 156 35.44 -6.64 1.85
CA GLY A 156 36.16 -7.64 1.04
C GLY A 156 35.99 -9.10 1.48
N GLU A 157 35.10 -9.39 2.42
CA GLU A 157 34.73 -10.77 2.79
C GLU A 157 33.52 -11.24 1.95
N SER A 158 33.76 -12.12 0.98
CA SER A 158 32.72 -12.65 0.08
C SER A 158 31.59 -13.36 0.82
N LEU A 159 30.43 -13.50 0.17
CA LEU A 159 29.28 -14.23 0.73
C LEU A 159 29.66 -15.66 1.12
N GLU A 160 30.42 -16.34 0.26
CA GLU A 160 30.96 -17.68 0.52
C GLU A 160 31.81 -17.73 1.81
N LYS A 161 32.74 -16.78 2.02
CA LYS A 161 33.60 -16.72 3.21
C LYS A 161 32.81 -16.50 4.50
N GLN A 162 31.66 -15.82 4.39
CA GLN A 162 30.71 -15.63 5.48
C GLN A 162 29.85 -16.87 5.75
N GLY A 163 29.98 -17.93 4.96
CA GLY A 163 29.21 -19.18 5.09
C GLY A 163 27.85 -19.13 4.40
N ILE A 164 27.59 -18.15 3.53
CA ILE A 164 26.34 -18.04 2.78
C ILE A 164 26.44 -18.91 1.52
N THR A 165 26.07 -20.19 1.67
CA THR A 165 26.15 -21.19 0.59
C THR A 165 24.86 -21.31 -0.21
N ARG A 166 23.73 -20.85 0.33
CA ARG A 166 22.44 -20.83 -0.34
C ARG A 166 22.04 -19.40 -0.63
N LEU A 167 22.27 -18.97 -1.88
CA LEU A 167 22.02 -17.62 -2.36
C LEU A 167 20.54 -17.24 -2.34
N THR A 168 19.65 -18.21 -2.56
CA THR A 168 18.19 -18.05 -2.42
C THR A 168 17.68 -19.10 -1.42
N PRO A 169 17.69 -18.81 -0.10
CA PRO A 169 17.10 -19.69 0.91
C PRO A 169 15.61 -19.90 0.64
N PRO A 170 15.03 -21.02 1.10
CA PRO A 170 13.59 -21.22 0.99
C PRO A 170 12.90 -20.22 1.93
N GLU A 171 11.72 -19.77 1.55
CA GLU A 171 10.91 -18.88 2.38
C GLU A 171 10.63 -19.52 3.75
N LYS A 172 10.74 -18.74 4.82
CA LYS A 172 10.28 -19.16 6.14
C LYS A 172 8.75 -19.12 6.16
N THR A 173 8.12 -20.29 6.13
CA THR A 173 6.66 -20.43 6.08
C THR A 173 6.03 -20.78 7.44
N ASP A 174 6.83 -20.77 8.52
CA ASP A 174 6.32 -21.04 9.87
C ASP A 174 5.48 -19.89 10.43
N ARG A 175 5.70 -18.66 9.92
CA ARG A 175 5.00 -17.44 10.30
C ARG A 175 4.86 -16.49 9.11
N TRP A 176 3.81 -15.69 9.18
CA TRP A 176 3.63 -14.50 8.36
C TRP A 176 4.12 -13.28 9.11
N TYR A 177 4.81 -12.39 8.41
CA TYR A 177 5.30 -11.12 8.89
C TYR A 177 4.67 -10.02 8.04
N VAL A 178 4.06 -9.05 8.70
CA VAL A 178 3.38 -7.92 8.07
C VAL A 178 3.95 -6.62 8.64
N LYS A 179 4.39 -5.74 7.76
CA LYS A 179 4.84 -4.38 8.07
C LYS A 179 3.79 -3.40 7.61
N ALA A 180 3.13 -2.71 8.54
CA ALA A 180 2.13 -1.69 8.24
C ALA A 180 2.71 -0.28 8.47
N PRO A 181 2.43 0.69 7.59
CA PRO A 181 2.84 2.08 7.77
C PRO A 181 2.08 2.75 8.92
N ALA A 182 2.76 3.62 9.65
CA ALA A 182 2.19 4.48 10.69
C ALA A 182 2.23 5.94 10.24
N PHE A 183 1.07 6.59 10.26
CA PHE A 183 0.89 7.96 9.78
C PHE A 183 0.74 8.96 10.92
N SER A 184 1.32 10.15 10.74
CA SER A 184 1.21 11.26 11.70
C SER A 184 0.21 12.34 11.27
N PHE A 185 -0.79 12.01 10.45
CA PHE A 185 -1.74 13.00 9.92
C PHE A 185 -2.47 13.81 11.00
N GLN A 186 -2.70 13.24 12.19
CA GLN A 186 -3.30 13.96 13.32
C GLN A 186 -2.44 15.12 13.85
N LYS A 187 -1.15 15.15 13.52
CA LYS A 187 -0.19 16.15 13.99
C LYS A 187 0.13 17.20 12.92
N LEU A 188 -0.36 17.04 11.70
CA LEU A 188 0.05 17.82 10.54
C LEU A 188 -1.17 18.49 9.90
N ASP A 189 -1.35 19.79 10.18
CA ASP A 189 -2.38 20.59 9.54
C ASP A 189 -2.02 20.88 8.08
N GLY A 190 -3.04 20.86 7.21
CA GLY A 190 -2.89 21.19 5.79
C GLY A 190 -2.49 20.02 4.88
N MET A 191 -2.07 18.87 5.42
CA MET A 191 -1.79 17.68 4.63
C MET A 191 -3.06 16.87 4.32
N ASP A 192 -3.14 16.37 3.10
CA ASP A 192 -4.22 15.48 2.67
C ASP A 192 -3.86 14.02 2.97
N ALA A 193 -4.69 13.32 3.75
CA ALA A 193 -4.48 11.91 4.12
C ALA A 193 -4.91 10.96 3.00
N TYR A 194 -4.24 11.08 1.85
CA TYR A 194 -4.47 10.24 0.69
C TYR A 194 -3.18 9.52 0.29
N LEU A 195 -3.29 8.21 0.07
CA LEU A 195 -2.18 7.39 -0.43
C LEU A 195 -1.90 7.76 -1.90
N SER A 196 -0.64 8.05 -2.22
CA SER A 196 -0.24 8.48 -3.57
C SER A 196 1.18 7.97 -3.89
N PRO A 197 1.72 8.27 -5.08
CA PRO A 197 3.11 7.94 -5.42
C PRO A 197 4.17 8.62 -4.55
N GLU A 198 3.77 9.55 -3.67
CA GLU A 198 4.65 10.22 -2.71
C GLU A 198 4.37 9.71 -1.29
N MET A 199 5.46 9.34 -0.60
CA MET A 199 5.45 8.83 0.77
C MET A 199 5.03 9.89 1.80
N LYS A 200 4.13 9.52 2.72
CA LYS A 200 3.65 10.39 3.82
C LYS A 200 3.74 9.73 5.21
N SER A 201 3.98 8.43 5.27
CA SER A 201 4.18 7.71 6.54
C SER A 201 5.44 8.19 7.25
N THR A 202 5.40 8.14 8.58
CA THR A 202 6.50 8.61 9.46
C THR A 202 7.15 7.48 10.24
N GLY A 203 6.53 6.30 10.22
CA GLY A 203 7.01 5.12 10.93
C GLY A 203 6.32 3.87 10.40
N GLU A 204 6.61 2.75 11.04
CA GLU A 204 6.08 1.45 10.67
C GLU A 204 5.90 0.57 11.92
N ALA A 205 4.96 -0.36 11.84
CA ALA A 205 4.71 -1.36 12.86
C ALA A 205 4.74 -2.75 12.24
N ILE A 206 5.25 -3.73 12.99
CA ILE A 206 5.39 -5.11 12.53
C ILE A 206 4.45 -5.99 13.35
N GLY A 207 3.60 -6.74 12.67
CA GLY A 207 2.79 -7.83 13.22
C GLY A 207 3.22 -9.16 12.62
N TYR A 208 3.33 -10.20 13.44
CA TYR A 208 3.61 -11.54 12.96
C TYR A 208 2.79 -12.59 13.70
N ASP A 209 2.39 -13.64 12.99
CA ASP A 209 1.59 -14.74 13.51
C ASP A 209 1.70 -15.97 12.60
N LYS A 210 1.16 -17.12 13.02
CA LYS A 210 1.02 -18.29 12.17
C LYS A 210 -0.10 -18.15 11.15
N SER A 211 -1.12 -17.32 11.45
CA SER A 211 -2.18 -16.93 10.50
C SER A 211 -1.87 -15.56 9.89
N LEU A 212 -2.01 -15.45 8.57
CA LEU A 212 -1.80 -14.19 7.85
C LEU A 212 -2.72 -13.07 8.34
N ASN A 213 -4.02 -13.36 8.48
CA ASN A 213 -5.00 -12.39 8.97
C ASN A 213 -4.69 -11.92 10.40
N ARG A 214 -4.18 -12.81 11.26
CA ARG A 214 -3.75 -12.41 12.62
C ARG A 214 -2.48 -11.56 12.60
N ALA A 215 -1.56 -11.82 11.68
CA ALA A 215 -0.40 -10.96 11.46
C ALA A 215 -0.84 -9.57 10.99
N PHE A 216 -1.79 -9.48 10.05
CA PHE A 216 -2.43 -8.23 9.63
C PHE A 216 -3.11 -7.52 10.80
N PHE A 217 -3.94 -8.22 11.59
CA PHE A 217 -4.59 -7.65 12.77
C PHE A 217 -3.58 -6.97 13.70
N LYS A 218 -2.50 -7.68 14.05
CA LYS A 218 -1.44 -7.15 14.92
C LYS A 218 -0.73 -5.95 14.31
N ALA A 219 -0.38 -6.02 13.02
CA ALA A 219 0.35 -4.94 12.34
C ALA A 219 -0.51 -3.67 12.24
N LEU A 220 -1.76 -3.80 11.82
CA LEU A 220 -2.70 -2.68 11.65
C LEU A 220 -3.06 -2.04 13.01
N GLN A 221 -3.32 -2.85 14.05
CA GLN A 221 -3.54 -2.32 15.40
C GLN A 221 -2.30 -1.58 15.93
N ALA A 222 -1.11 -2.17 15.77
CA ALA A 222 0.14 -1.56 16.20
C ALA A 222 0.51 -0.29 15.42
N SER A 223 0.05 -0.16 14.16
CA SER A 223 0.24 1.07 13.38
C SER A 223 -0.75 2.20 13.73
N GLY A 224 -1.72 1.92 14.61
CA GLY A 224 -2.69 2.89 15.12
C GLY A 224 -4.09 2.79 14.48
N ILE A 225 -4.34 1.79 13.63
CA ILE A 225 -5.67 1.56 13.06
C ILE A 225 -6.57 0.94 14.13
N LYS A 226 -7.64 1.66 14.48
CA LYS A 226 -8.67 1.17 15.40
C LYS A 226 -9.65 0.29 14.62
N MET A 227 -9.55 -1.02 14.81
CA MET A 227 -10.57 -1.93 14.29
C MET A 227 -11.80 -1.92 15.19
N LYS A 228 -12.93 -1.55 14.61
CA LYS A 228 -14.27 -1.64 15.18
C LYS A 228 -15.06 -2.73 14.47
N ASP A 229 -15.83 -3.48 15.22
CA ASP A 229 -16.67 -4.60 14.77
C ASP A 229 -18.14 -4.21 14.52
N TYR A 230 -18.52 -2.97 14.84
CA TYR A 230 -19.85 -2.43 14.57
C TYR A 230 -19.78 -0.95 14.20
N GLY A 231 -20.93 -0.37 13.80
CA GLY A 231 -21.12 1.07 13.60
C GLY A 231 -21.52 1.40 12.16
N THR A 232 -21.04 2.55 11.67
CA THR A 232 -21.36 3.03 10.32
C THR A 232 -20.12 3.11 9.45
N VAL A 233 -20.23 2.66 8.21
CA VAL A 233 -19.24 2.88 7.14
C VAL A 233 -19.74 3.99 6.23
N ILE A 234 -18.97 5.07 6.12
CA ILE A 234 -19.22 6.13 5.12
C ILE A 234 -18.46 5.78 3.84
N VAL A 235 -19.17 5.73 2.71
CA VAL A 235 -18.62 5.34 1.42
C VAL A 235 -18.73 6.49 0.41
N THR A 236 -17.59 6.93 -0.11
CA THR A 236 -17.49 7.98 -1.13
C THR A 236 -16.46 7.58 -2.17
N LEU A 237 -16.95 7.02 -3.29
CA LEU A 237 -16.13 6.40 -4.31
C LEU A 237 -16.05 7.27 -5.57
N ALA A 238 -14.92 7.19 -6.24
CA ALA A 238 -14.81 7.50 -7.65
C ALA A 238 -15.70 6.56 -8.49
N ASP A 239 -16.14 7.01 -9.66
CA ASP A 239 -16.98 6.19 -10.54
C ASP A 239 -16.27 4.93 -11.01
N GLU A 240 -14.96 5.02 -11.29
CA GLU A 240 -14.11 3.90 -11.74
C GLU A 240 -13.95 2.79 -10.69
N ASP A 241 -14.10 3.12 -9.40
CA ASP A 241 -13.91 2.17 -8.30
C ASP A 241 -15.21 1.48 -7.84
N LYS A 242 -16.37 1.92 -8.35
CA LYS A 242 -17.68 1.45 -7.86
C LYS A 242 -17.87 -0.05 -8.02
N GLU A 243 -17.53 -0.60 -9.18
CA GLU A 243 -17.66 -2.03 -9.47
C GLU A 243 -16.74 -2.88 -8.59
N GLU A 244 -15.50 -2.43 -8.39
CA GLU A 244 -14.53 -3.12 -7.53
C GLU A 244 -14.92 -3.05 -6.05
N ALA A 245 -15.42 -1.90 -5.59
CA ALA A 245 -15.80 -1.70 -4.20
C ALA A 245 -17.10 -2.42 -3.84
N LEU A 246 -18.01 -2.67 -4.79
CA LEU A 246 -19.31 -3.28 -4.54
C LEU A 246 -19.26 -4.56 -3.67
N PRO A 247 -18.45 -5.60 -4.01
CA PRO A 247 -18.33 -6.78 -3.17
C PRO A 247 -17.76 -6.47 -1.78
N LEU A 248 -16.87 -5.49 -1.64
CA LEU A 248 -16.30 -5.10 -0.35
C LEU A 248 -17.34 -4.42 0.55
N ILE A 249 -18.13 -3.49 -0.01
CA ILE A 249 -19.20 -2.82 0.74
C ILE A 249 -20.30 -3.81 1.14
N ARG A 250 -20.58 -4.82 0.29
CA ARG A 250 -21.49 -5.91 0.63
C ARG A 250 -21.02 -6.68 1.86
N ARG A 251 -19.73 -7.01 1.95
CA ARG A 251 -19.16 -7.70 3.13
C ARG A 251 -19.35 -6.89 4.41
N PHE A 252 -19.11 -5.57 4.40
CA PHE A 252 -19.46 -4.72 5.55
C PHE A 252 -20.94 -4.77 5.91
N TYR A 253 -21.83 -4.72 4.90
CA TYR A 253 -23.27 -4.80 5.12
C TYR A 253 -23.69 -6.16 5.74
N GLU A 254 -23.10 -7.25 5.28
CA GLU A 254 -23.33 -8.61 5.80
C GLU A 254 -22.78 -8.81 7.22
N LEU A 255 -21.69 -8.12 7.57
CA LEU A 255 -21.20 -8.00 8.95
C LEU A 255 -22.09 -7.13 9.86
N GLY A 256 -23.15 -6.50 9.32
CA GLY A 256 -24.11 -5.72 10.09
C GLY A 256 -23.78 -4.24 10.24
N PHE A 257 -22.81 -3.70 9.48
CA PHE A 257 -22.54 -2.26 9.49
C PHE A 257 -23.66 -1.49 8.78
N ASN A 258 -23.97 -0.30 9.32
CA ASN A 258 -24.80 0.65 8.60
C ASN A 258 -23.98 1.29 7.47
N ILE A 259 -24.57 1.41 6.28
CA ILE A 259 -23.91 2.04 5.13
C ILE A 259 -24.51 3.43 4.91
N GLU A 260 -23.65 4.45 5.00
CA GLU A 260 -23.93 5.82 4.58
C GLU A 260 -23.07 6.16 3.36
N ALA A 261 -23.61 6.86 2.37
CA ALA A 261 -22.84 7.19 1.18
C ALA A 261 -23.29 8.49 0.51
N THR A 262 -22.38 9.08 -0.26
CA THR A 262 -22.68 10.24 -1.10
C THR A 262 -23.70 9.90 -2.18
N ILE A 263 -24.45 10.86 -2.70
CA ILE A 263 -25.60 10.63 -3.60
C ILE A 263 -25.28 9.63 -4.73
N GLY A 264 -24.20 9.87 -5.49
CA GLY A 264 -23.81 9.01 -6.60
C GLY A 264 -23.43 7.58 -6.19
N THR A 265 -22.71 7.43 -5.08
CA THR A 265 -22.34 6.12 -4.52
C THR A 265 -23.56 5.41 -3.92
N ALA A 266 -24.41 6.13 -3.18
CA ALA A 266 -25.60 5.57 -2.55
C ALA A 266 -26.60 5.03 -3.57
N ASN A 267 -26.83 5.77 -4.67
CA ASN A 267 -27.71 5.32 -5.74
C ASN A 267 -27.18 4.03 -6.41
N PHE A 268 -25.87 3.97 -6.65
CA PHE A 268 -25.21 2.78 -7.17
C PHE A 268 -25.38 1.56 -6.23
N LEU A 269 -25.09 1.73 -4.93
CA LEU A 269 -25.21 0.66 -3.94
C LEU A 269 -26.65 0.17 -3.76
N LYS A 270 -27.63 1.09 -3.72
CA LYS A 270 -29.06 0.76 -3.63
C LYS A 270 -29.53 -0.06 -4.83
N LYS A 271 -29.08 0.27 -6.04
CA LYS A 271 -29.39 -0.49 -7.26
C LYS A 271 -28.92 -1.96 -7.16
N HIS A 272 -27.89 -2.22 -6.38
CA HIS A 272 -27.33 -3.57 -6.14
C HIS A 272 -27.82 -4.20 -4.82
N GLY A 273 -28.91 -3.68 -4.24
CA GLY A 273 -29.57 -4.29 -3.08
C GLY A 273 -28.93 -3.97 -1.73
N ILE A 274 -27.97 -3.04 -1.66
CA ILE A 274 -27.34 -2.64 -0.39
C ILE A 274 -28.12 -1.45 0.17
N ARG A 275 -28.78 -1.64 1.32
CA ARG A 275 -29.50 -0.57 2.00
C ARG A 275 -28.52 0.51 2.44
N THR A 276 -28.63 1.68 1.82
CA THR A 276 -27.69 2.79 2.01
C THR A 276 -28.44 4.08 2.34
N ARG A 277 -28.00 4.79 3.38
CA ARG A 277 -28.51 6.14 3.69
C ARG A 277 -27.70 7.18 2.89
N VAL A 278 -28.41 8.07 2.21
CA VAL A 278 -27.80 9.12 1.39
C VAL A 278 -27.33 10.26 2.30
N ARG A 279 -26.15 10.81 2.03
CA ARG A 279 -25.61 12.01 2.68
C ARG A 279 -25.12 13.00 1.63
N GLY A 280 -25.51 14.25 1.76
CA GLY A 280 -25.04 15.31 0.86
C GLY A 280 -23.58 15.67 1.08
N LYS A 281 -22.91 16.13 0.02
CA LYS A 281 -21.53 16.65 0.04
C LYS A 281 -21.49 18.16 0.29
N LEU A 282 -20.29 18.69 0.58
CA LEU A 282 -20.09 20.12 0.78
C LEU A 282 -20.40 20.92 -0.51
N SER A 283 -19.97 20.42 -1.66
CA SER A 283 -20.30 21.00 -2.97
C SER A 283 -21.80 21.07 -3.27
N GLU A 284 -22.63 20.29 -2.58
CA GLU A 284 -24.09 20.30 -2.66
C GLU A 284 -24.73 21.24 -1.61
N GLY A 285 -23.92 22.01 -0.87
CA GLY A 285 -24.36 22.89 0.22
C GLY A 285 -24.71 22.14 1.51
N SER A 286 -24.28 20.88 1.66
CA SER A 286 -24.60 20.02 2.81
C SER A 286 -23.39 19.77 3.71
N THR A 287 -23.62 19.69 5.02
CA THR A 287 -22.62 19.31 6.03
C THR A 287 -22.82 17.90 6.57
N GLU A 288 -23.82 17.17 6.08
CA GLU A 288 -24.29 15.92 6.69
C GLU A 288 -23.19 14.87 6.87
N ILE A 289 -22.27 14.71 5.90
CA ILE A 289 -21.16 13.76 6.03
C ILE A 289 -20.22 14.17 7.17
N LEU A 290 -19.90 15.46 7.27
CA LEU A 290 -19.02 15.96 8.32
C LEU A 290 -19.70 15.84 9.69
N ASP A 291 -21.01 16.05 9.75
CA ASP A 291 -21.79 15.94 10.97
C ASP A 291 -21.91 14.48 11.42
N SER A 292 -22.08 13.53 10.49
CA SER A 292 -21.99 12.09 10.79
C SER A 292 -20.65 11.73 11.44
N ILE A 293 -19.54 12.24 10.89
CA ILE A 293 -18.18 12.00 11.42
C ILE A 293 -18.04 12.55 12.83
N ARG A 294 -18.45 13.81 13.05
CA ARG A 294 -18.37 14.50 14.35
C ARG A 294 -19.28 13.88 15.42
N ALA A 295 -20.38 13.26 15.00
CA ALA A 295 -21.29 12.57 15.91
C ALA A 295 -20.69 11.30 16.55
N GLY A 296 -19.55 10.80 16.04
CA GLY A 296 -18.75 9.75 16.69
C GLY A 296 -19.22 8.31 16.47
N TYR A 297 -20.32 8.09 15.73
CA TYR A 297 -20.83 6.74 15.42
C TYR A 297 -20.19 6.12 14.15
N VAL A 298 -19.37 6.88 13.43
CA VAL A 298 -18.68 6.40 12.22
C VAL A 298 -17.49 5.55 12.63
N SER A 299 -17.42 4.35 12.05
CA SER A 299 -16.35 3.39 12.32
C SER A 299 -15.27 3.46 11.27
N TYR A 300 -15.68 3.47 10.00
CA TYR A 300 -14.78 3.49 8.86
C TYR A 300 -15.27 4.49 7.82
N ILE A 301 -14.31 5.07 7.10
CA ILE A 301 -14.59 5.84 5.89
C ILE A 301 -13.81 5.21 4.75
N ILE A 302 -14.49 4.90 3.66
CA ILE A 302 -13.88 4.46 2.41
C ILE A 302 -13.99 5.60 1.43
N ASN A 303 -12.86 6.22 1.12
CA ASN A 303 -12.81 7.38 0.25
C ASN A 303 -11.75 7.23 -0.84
N THR A 304 -12.19 6.86 -2.04
CA THR A 304 -11.32 6.80 -3.21
C THR A 304 -11.39 8.10 -4.03
N ARG A 305 -10.40 8.33 -4.89
CA ARG A 305 -10.37 9.45 -5.84
C ARG A 305 -10.15 8.89 -7.24
N ALA A 306 -10.80 9.52 -8.22
CA ALA A 306 -10.57 9.17 -9.61
C ALA A 306 -9.15 9.61 -9.99
N ILE A 307 -8.30 8.64 -10.27
CA ILE A 307 -6.92 8.88 -10.72
C ILE A 307 -6.95 9.22 -12.21
N LEU A 308 -7.85 8.60 -12.98
CA LEU A 308 -7.88 8.73 -14.44
C LEU A 308 -8.70 9.93 -14.96
N SER A 309 -9.61 10.48 -14.16
CA SER A 309 -10.44 11.62 -14.60
C SER A 309 -9.80 12.99 -14.35
N GLY A 310 -8.75 13.06 -13.52
CA GLY A 310 -8.08 14.33 -13.16
C GLY A 310 -8.91 15.31 -12.32
N VAL A 311 -10.14 14.93 -11.94
CA VAL A 311 -11.00 15.78 -11.12
C VAL A 311 -10.72 15.52 -9.64
N HIS A 312 -10.10 16.50 -8.98
CA HIS A 312 -9.86 16.47 -7.55
C HIS A 312 -10.96 17.24 -6.83
N TYR A 313 -11.96 16.51 -6.31
CA TYR A 313 -13.02 17.12 -5.53
C TYR A 313 -12.50 17.55 -4.15
N GLU A 314 -12.56 18.85 -3.86
CA GLU A 314 -12.26 19.44 -2.55
C GLU A 314 -13.04 18.76 -1.41
N ASP A 315 -14.26 18.27 -1.71
CA ASP A 315 -15.09 17.49 -0.79
C ASP A 315 -14.34 16.32 -0.16
N GLY A 316 -13.57 15.57 -0.97
CA GLY A 316 -12.81 14.42 -0.48
C GLY A 316 -11.76 14.86 0.54
N VAL A 317 -11.04 15.95 0.28
CA VAL A 317 -10.04 16.51 1.21
C VAL A 317 -10.71 16.92 2.53
N ALA A 318 -11.86 17.58 2.46
CA ALA A 318 -12.61 17.99 3.64
C ALA A 318 -13.09 16.79 4.48
N ILE A 319 -13.60 15.74 3.84
CA ILE A 319 -14.02 14.50 4.50
C ILE A 319 -12.84 13.83 5.20
N ARG A 320 -11.71 13.66 4.49
CA ARG A 320 -10.51 13.03 5.05
C ARG A 320 -9.96 13.83 6.24
N ARG A 321 -9.90 15.16 6.11
CA ARG A 321 -9.48 16.06 7.20
C ARG A 321 -10.37 15.92 8.44
N CYS A 322 -11.69 15.94 8.24
CA CYS A 322 -12.64 15.78 9.34
C CYS A 322 -12.49 14.41 10.03
N ALA A 323 -12.26 13.35 9.25
CA ALA A 323 -12.04 12.00 9.79
C ALA A 323 -10.81 11.94 10.71
N ILE A 324 -9.68 12.48 10.25
CA ILE A 324 -8.42 12.53 11.02
C ILE A 324 -8.62 13.29 12.34
N GLN A 325 -9.24 14.47 12.27
CA GLN A 325 -9.50 15.33 13.43
C GLN A 325 -10.41 14.66 14.48
N ASN A 326 -11.28 13.75 14.06
CA ASN A 326 -12.18 13.00 14.94
C ASN A 326 -11.68 11.58 15.25
N GLY A 327 -10.46 11.21 14.80
CA GLY A 327 -9.87 9.90 15.04
C GLY A 327 -10.66 8.73 14.42
N VAL A 328 -11.37 8.99 13.32
CA VAL A 328 -12.10 7.98 12.54
C VAL A 328 -11.15 7.35 11.52
N THR A 329 -11.08 6.02 11.51
CA THR A 329 -10.24 5.26 10.57
C THR A 329 -10.71 5.49 9.13
N ILE A 330 -9.79 5.84 8.25
CA ILE A 330 -10.06 6.11 6.84
C ILE A 330 -9.18 5.28 5.93
N PHE A 331 -9.79 4.78 4.85
CA PHE A 331 -9.12 4.01 3.82
C PHE A 331 -9.29 4.68 2.46
N THR A 332 -8.18 4.83 1.74
CA THR A 332 -8.15 5.39 0.38
C THR A 332 -7.73 4.36 -0.67
N SER A 333 -7.45 3.12 -0.26
CA SER A 333 -7.13 1.98 -1.12
C SER A 333 -8.11 0.85 -0.85
N LEU A 334 -8.73 0.32 -1.90
CA LEU A 334 -9.62 -0.85 -1.80
C LEU A 334 -8.85 -2.13 -1.45
N ASP A 335 -7.56 -2.20 -1.79
CA ASP A 335 -6.70 -3.34 -1.43
C ASP A 335 -6.57 -3.43 0.11
N THR A 336 -6.34 -2.31 0.78
CA THR A 336 -6.30 -2.25 2.25
C THR A 336 -7.66 -2.56 2.87
N VAL A 337 -8.76 -2.11 2.24
CA VAL A 337 -10.13 -2.42 2.70
C VAL A 337 -10.40 -3.92 2.63
N LYS A 338 -9.93 -4.60 1.57
CA LYS A 338 -10.07 -6.04 1.44
C LYS A 338 -9.37 -6.78 2.59
N ILE A 339 -8.13 -6.39 2.92
CA ILE A 339 -7.40 -6.96 4.06
C ILE A 339 -8.12 -6.70 5.38
N LEU A 340 -8.64 -5.48 5.59
CA LEU A 340 -9.43 -5.17 6.78
C LEU A 340 -10.62 -6.13 6.91
N LEU A 341 -11.38 -6.34 5.84
CA LEU A 341 -12.53 -7.23 5.83
C LEU A 341 -12.13 -8.69 6.10
N ASP A 342 -11.03 -9.17 5.50
CA ASP A 342 -10.51 -10.52 5.76
C ASP A 342 -10.18 -10.71 7.26
N VAL A 343 -9.67 -9.66 7.91
CA VAL A 343 -9.41 -9.65 9.36
C VAL A 343 -10.70 -9.57 10.18
N LEU A 344 -11.65 -8.71 9.78
CA LEU A 344 -12.92 -8.55 10.49
C LEU A 344 -13.77 -9.82 10.42
N GLU A 345 -13.80 -10.52 9.30
CA GLU A 345 -14.56 -11.78 9.16
C GLU A 345 -13.98 -12.94 9.97
N GLU A 346 -12.68 -12.93 10.26
CA GLU A 346 -12.08 -13.90 11.18
C GLU A 346 -12.34 -13.55 12.66
N THR A 347 -12.52 -12.26 12.97
CA THR A 347 -12.64 -11.77 14.36
C THR A 347 -14.07 -11.56 14.83
N ILE A 348 -15.00 -11.26 13.90
CA ILE A 348 -16.42 -11.04 14.18
C ILE A 348 -17.16 -12.36 13.99
N PRO A 349 -17.95 -12.83 14.97
CA PRO A 349 -18.81 -13.99 14.78
C PRO A 349 -19.81 -13.72 13.66
N GLY A 350 -19.84 -14.59 12.64
CA GLY A 350 -20.81 -14.46 11.55
C GLY A 350 -22.25 -14.48 12.06
N ILE A 351 -23.07 -13.53 11.63
CA ILE A 351 -24.51 -13.54 11.90
C ILE A 351 -25.16 -14.42 10.83
N SER A 352 -25.29 -15.72 11.11
CA SER A 352 -26.11 -16.59 10.27
C SER A 352 -27.59 -16.24 10.50
N THR A 353 -28.29 -15.86 9.43
CA THR A 353 -29.75 -15.87 9.47
C THR A 353 -30.19 -17.33 9.48
N ILE A 354 -31.17 -17.67 10.33
CA ILE A 354 -31.62 -19.05 10.65
C ILE A 354 -32.02 -19.90 9.41
N ASN A 355 -31.99 -19.34 8.19
CA ASN A 355 -32.39 -20.00 6.95
C ASN A 355 -31.29 -20.02 5.85
N ALA A 356 -30.00 -19.97 6.20
CA ALA A 356 -28.90 -20.10 5.23
C ALA A 356 -28.44 -21.55 5.06
#